data_AF-A0A2A4WIU0-F1
#
_entry.id   AF-A0A2A4WIU0-F1
#
_cell.length_a   1.000
_cell.length_b   1.000
_cell.length_c   1.000
_cell.angle_alpha   90.00
_cell.angle_beta   90.00
_cell.angle_gamma   90.00
#
_symmetry.space_group_name_H-M   'P 1'
#
loop_
_entity.id
_entity.type
_entity.pdbx_description
1 polymer ?
#
loop_
_entity_poly.entity_id
_entity_poly.type
_entity_poly.pdbx_seq_one_letter_code
_entity_poly.pdbx_strand_id
1 'polypeptide(L)'
;MQNRSWKLEDAQKVANEFPYTFHKPSKEVVSQLKAENQAKLIFEFESDDPEAPRAERMWVEITEVKNGMFSGYLDNDPNYIKDLKHKDPIEFRECHIIDTDLDDPVPSITDKYIKRCFVTNNILYEGKSVGYLYREDPDHGNRMNGQISHNIGESTFSA
;
A
#
# COMPACT_ATOMS: atom_id res chain seq x y z
N MET A 1 32.29 -4.14 -2.59
CA MET A 1 30.88 -3.73 -2.43
C MET A 1 30.07 -4.57 -3.40
N GLN A 2 29.16 -5.41 -2.91
CA GLN A 2 28.24 -6.16 -3.78
C GLN A 2 27.38 -5.14 -4.54
N ASN A 3 27.44 -5.14 -5.87
CA ASN A 3 26.65 -4.26 -6.71
C ASN A 3 25.27 -4.91 -6.85
N ARG A 4 24.34 -4.56 -5.95
CA ARG A 4 22.97 -5.09 -5.96
C ARG A 4 22.16 -4.35 -7.02
N SER A 5 21.34 -5.07 -7.80
CA SER A 5 20.43 -4.47 -8.79
C SER A 5 19.19 -3.82 -8.15
N TRP A 6 19.07 -3.92 -6.83
CA TRP A 6 17.90 -3.50 -6.07
C TRP A 6 18.28 -2.71 -4.82
N LYS A 7 17.32 -1.95 -4.30
CA LYS A 7 17.38 -1.22 -3.03
C LYS A 7 16.06 -1.33 -2.27
N LEU A 8 16.09 -1.13 -0.95
CA LEU A 8 14.87 -1.03 -0.15
C LEU A 8 14.31 0.38 -0.22
N GLU A 9 13.00 0.49 -0.47
CA GLU A 9 12.32 1.78 -0.45
C GLU A 9 12.09 2.28 0.98
N ASP A 10 12.22 3.59 1.17
CA ASP A 10 11.88 4.27 2.41
C ASP A 10 10.35 4.45 2.50
N ALA A 11 9.68 3.41 2.99
CA ALA A 11 8.24 3.40 3.21
C ALA A 11 7.75 4.55 4.09
N GLN A 12 8.59 5.08 5.00
CA GLN A 12 8.22 6.25 5.80
C GLN A 12 8.10 7.51 4.94
N LYS A 13 8.98 7.70 3.95
CA LYS A 13 8.85 8.81 2.99
C LYS A 13 7.58 8.68 2.15
N VAL A 14 7.30 7.48 1.64
CA VAL A 14 6.08 7.21 0.86
C VAL A 14 4.82 7.46 1.71
N ALA A 15 4.82 7.02 2.96
CA ALA A 15 3.70 7.28 3.88
C ALA A 15 3.49 8.78 4.15
N ASN A 16 4.58 9.56 4.24
CA ASN A 16 4.50 11.00 4.43
C ASN A 16 3.94 11.72 3.18
N GLU A 17 4.26 11.24 1.98
CA GLU A 17 3.76 11.77 0.71
C GLU A 17 2.30 11.37 0.46
N PHE A 18 1.91 10.16 0.87
CA PHE A 18 0.60 9.56 0.60
C PHE A 18 -0.13 9.12 1.89
N PRO A 19 -0.39 10.03 2.85
CA PRO A 19 -0.83 9.68 4.21
C PRO A 19 -2.22 9.03 4.31
N TYR A 20 -3.06 9.16 3.28
CA TYR A 20 -4.43 8.63 3.26
C TYR A 20 -4.59 7.41 2.34
N THR A 21 -3.55 7.04 1.59
CA THR A 21 -3.62 6.02 0.54
C THR A 21 -2.51 4.98 0.63
N PHE A 22 -1.43 5.27 1.35
CA PHE A 22 -0.36 4.32 1.63
C PHE A 22 -0.47 3.82 3.07
N HIS A 23 -0.70 2.52 3.22
CA HIS A 23 -0.67 1.87 4.53
C HIS A 23 0.77 1.73 5.03
N LYS A 24 0.99 2.04 6.30
CA LYS A 24 2.23 1.74 7.02
C LYS A 24 1.87 1.28 8.44
N PRO A 25 2.45 0.18 8.94
CA PRO A 25 2.22 -0.26 10.31
C PRO A 25 2.69 0.80 11.30
N SER A 26 1.97 0.87 12.42
CA SER A 26 2.22 1.77 13.53
C SER A 26 3.55 1.48 14.21
N LYS A 27 4.04 2.46 14.99
CA LYS A 27 5.27 2.24 15.78
C LYS A 27 5.04 1.19 16.85
N GLU A 28 3.82 1.12 17.37
CA GLU A 28 3.38 0.22 18.42
C GLU A 28 3.52 -1.24 17.97
N VAL A 29 3.04 -1.59 16.77
CA VAL A 29 3.22 -2.97 16.26
C VAL A 29 4.66 -3.25 15.82
N VAL A 30 5.33 -2.29 15.19
CA VAL A 30 6.72 -2.47 14.75
C VAL A 30 7.67 -2.68 15.92
N SER A 31 7.43 -2.01 17.06
CA SER A 31 8.23 -2.19 18.28
C SER A 31 8.11 -3.57 18.93
N GLN A 32 7.09 -4.35 18.55
CA GLN A 32 6.85 -5.71 19.06
C GLN A 32 7.52 -6.78 18.20
N LEU A 33 7.97 -6.42 16.99
CA LEU A 33 8.64 -7.34 16.08
C LEU A 33 9.93 -7.88 16.70
N LYS A 34 10.09 -9.19 16.62
CA LYS A 34 11.25 -9.94 17.12
C LYS A 34 11.60 -11.05 16.15
N ALA A 35 12.61 -11.84 16.49
CA ALA A 35 12.92 -13.06 15.75
C ALA A 35 11.65 -13.95 15.60
N GLU A 36 11.55 -14.63 14.47
CA GLU A 36 10.41 -15.46 14.03
C GLU A 36 9.18 -14.70 13.50
N ASN A 37 9.12 -13.37 13.66
CA ASN A 37 8.09 -12.55 12.99
C ASN A 37 8.45 -12.26 11.53
N GLN A 38 7.47 -11.78 10.76
CA GLN A 38 7.66 -11.40 9.37
C GLN A 38 7.42 -9.92 9.15
N ALA A 39 8.28 -9.29 8.36
CA ALA A 39 8.10 -7.93 7.89
C ALA A 39 8.05 -7.91 6.37
N LYS A 40 7.11 -7.15 5.81
CA LYS A 40 7.01 -6.94 4.37
C LYS A 40 7.73 -5.66 3.99
N LEU A 41 8.52 -5.72 2.92
CA LEU A 41 9.35 -4.63 2.41
C LEU A 41 9.05 -4.36 0.94
N ILE A 42 9.53 -3.23 0.43
CA ILE A 42 9.50 -2.88 -1.00
C ILE A 42 10.93 -2.93 -1.54
N PHE A 43 11.17 -3.79 -2.52
CA PHE A 43 12.43 -3.94 -3.22
C PHE A 43 12.32 -3.25 -4.57
N GLU A 44 12.90 -2.06 -4.68
CA GLU A 44 12.94 -1.30 -5.95
C GLU A 44 14.10 -1.78 -6.80
N PHE A 45 13.87 -1.88 -8.10
CA PHE A 45 14.86 -2.27 -9.10
C PHE A 45 14.61 -1.50 -10.40
N GLU A 46 15.60 -1.49 -11.27
CA GLU A 46 15.47 -0.90 -12.61
C GLU A 46 15.22 -2.00 -13.64
N SER A 47 14.35 -1.72 -14.59
CA SER A 47 14.05 -2.61 -15.71
C SER A 47 13.82 -1.78 -16.97
N ASP A 48 14.34 -2.26 -18.09
CA ASP A 48 14.08 -1.70 -19.42
C ASP A 48 12.76 -2.22 -20.02
N ASP A 49 12.11 -3.20 -19.37
CA ASP A 49 10.81 -3.72 -19.78
C ASP A 49 9.70 -2.78 -19.29
N PRO A 50 8.93 -2.15 -20.21
CA PRO A 50 7.86 -1.22 -19.84
C PRO A 50 6.70 -1.88 -19.10
N GLU A 51 6.56 -3.21 -19.18
CA GLU A 51 5.54 -3.97 -18.46
C GLU A 51 6.03 -4.45 -17.07
N ALA A 52 7.32 -4.32 -16.77
CA ALA A 52 7.86 -4.67 -15.46
C ALA A 52 7.39 -3.67 -14.38
N PRO A 53 7.05 -4.15 -13.18
CA PRO A 53 6.73 -3.27 -12.08
C PRO A 53 7.98 -2.50 -11.64
N ARG A 54 7.77 -1.34 -11.02
CA ARG A 54 8.85 -0.52 -10.42
C ARG A 54 9.53 -1.20 -9.22
N ALA A 55 8.83 -2.12 -8.57
CA ALA A 55 9.29 -2.76 -7.34
C ALA A 55 8.54 -4.08 -7.06
N GLU A 56 9.18 -4.97 -6.31
CA GLU A 56 8.56 -6.17 -5.74
C GLU A 56 8.28 -5.97 -4.24
N ARG A 57 7.13 -6.46 -3.76
CA ARG A 57 6.79 -6.44 -2.33
C ARG A 57 6.93 -7.83 -1.76
N MET A 58 7.87 -8.02 -0.85
CA MET A 58 8.26 -9.34 -0.38
C MET A 58 8.40 -9.37 1.15
N TRP A 59 8.13 -10.53 1.71
CA TRP A 59 8.27 -10.85 3.13
C TRP A 59 9.71 -11.25 3.46
N VAL A 60 10.13 -10.86 4.65
CA VAL A 60 11.39 -11.24 5.27
C VAL A 60 11.08 -11.81 6.65
N GLU A 61 11.55 -13.03 6.90
CA GLU A 61 11.52 -13.65 8.22
C GLU A 61 12.64 -13.04 9.08
N ILE A 62 12.27 -12.41 10.19
CA ILE A 62 13.20 -11.72 11.09
C ILE A 62 13.95 -12.78 11.90
N THR A 63 15.27 -12.66 11.95
CA THR A 63 16.14 -13.52 12.78
C THR A 63 16.81 -12.77 13.91
N GLU A 64 17.04 -11.46 13.75
CA GLU A 64 17.63 -10.63 14.80
C GLU A 64 17.10 -9.18 14.72
N VAL A 65 16.95 -8.55 15.89
CA VAL A 65 16.72 -7.10 16.02
C VAL A 65 17.77 -6.54 16.97
N LYS A 66 18.62 -5.65 16.47
CA LYS A 66 19.74 -5.09 17.23
C LYS A 66 19.92 -3.61 16.93
N ASN A 67 19.86 -2.78 17.98
CA ASN A 67 20.06 -1.33 17.88
C ASN A 67 19.19 -0.64 16.81
N GLY A 68 17.94 -1.10 16.62
CA GLY A 68 17.02 -0.58 15.60
C GLY A 68 17.32 -1.00 14.16
N MET A 69 18.27 -1.93 13.97
CA MET A 69 18.47 -2.67 12.72
C MET A 69 17.81 -4.04 12.83
N PHE A 70 17.07 -4.42 11.80
CA PHE A 70 16.49 -5.74 11.62
C PHE A 70 17.33 -6.52 10.64
N SER A 71 17.55 -7.80 10.93
CA SER A 71 18.20 -8.76 10.03
C SER A 71 17.31 -9.98 9.90
N GLY A 72 17.28 -10.56 8.71
CA GLY A 72 16.41 -11.68 8.40
C GLY A 72 16.73 -12.35 7.09
N TYR A 73 15.91 -13.33 6.73
CA TYR A 73 16.01 -14.06 5.46
C TYR A 73 14.79 -13.79 4.60
N LEU A 74 15.01 -13.55 3.30
CA LEU A 74 13.93 -13.36 2.34
C LEU A 74 13.03 -14.61 2.31
N ASP A 75 11.73 -14.41 2.48
CA ASP A 75 10.72 -15.48 2.51
C ASP A 75 9.78 -15.44 1.29
N ASN A 76 10.32 -15.00 0.16
CA ASN A 76 9.68 -15.01 -1.14
C ASN A 76 10.69 -15.39 -2.24
N ASP A 77 10.18 -15.85 -3.37
CA ASP A 77 10.94 -15.99 -4.61
C ASP A 77 10.74 -14.72 -5.47
N PRO A 78 11.80 -13.94 -5.74
CA PRO A 78 11.71 -12.77 -6.62
C PRO A 78 11.37 -13.17 -8.06
N ASN A 79 10.52 -12.38 -8.72
CA ASN A 79 10.12 -12.62 -10.11
C ASN A 79 11.01 -11.86 -11.09
N TYR A 80 11.34 -10.61 -10.77
CA TYR A 80 12.05 -9.69 -11.65
C TYR A 80 13.50 -9.49 -11.23
N ILE A 81 13.76 -9.37 -9.93
CA ILE A 81 15.12 -9.18 -9.39
C ILE A 81 15.91 -10.49 -9.50
N LYS A 82 16.97 -10.51 -10.33
CA LYS A 82 17.70 -11.76 -10.67
C LYS A 82 18.88 -12.10 -9.76
N ASP A 83 19.42 -11.10 -9.06
CA ASP A 83 20.54 -11.23 -8.13
C ASP A 83 20.10 -11.36 -6.66
N LEU A 84 18.79 -11.57 -6.43
CA LEU A 84 18.21 -11.84 -5.12
C LEU A 84 17.45 -13.18 -5.17
N LYS A 85 17.54 -13.97 -4.10
CA LYS A 85 16.96 -15.31 -4.01
C LYS A 85 16.29 -15.57 -2.67
N HIS A 86 15.40 -16.57 -2.65
CA HIS A 86 14.81 -17.07 -1.41
C HIS A 86 15.92 -17.46 -0.40
N LYS A 87 15.70 -17.09 0.87
CA LYS A 87 16.63 -17.15 1.99
C LYS A 87 17.92 -16.32 1.87
N ASP A 88 18.01 -15.38 0.93
CA ASP A 88 19.11 -14.40 0.97
C ASP A 88 18.99 -13.50 2.22
N PRO A 89 20.13 -13.12 2.83
CA PRO A 89 20.14 -12.27 4.02
C PRO A 89 19.77 -10.82 3.67
N ILE A 90 18.80 -10.26 4.39
CA ILE A 90 18.33 -8.89 4.25
C ILE A 90 18.55 -8.14 5.56
N GLU A 91 19.15 -6.94 5.46
CA GLU A 91 19.24 -5.98 6.56
C GLU A 91 18.34 -4.78 6.24
N PHE A 92 17.54 -4.36 7.23
CA PHE A 92 16.58 -3.28 7.05
C PHE A 92 16.26 -2.55 8.36
N ARG A 93 15.54 -1.44 8.25
CA ARG A 93 15.15 -0.60 9.39
C ARG A 93 13.63 -0.45 9.39
N GLU A 94 13.09 0.02 10.51
CA GLU A 94 11.66 0.33 10.67
C GLU A 94 11.10 1.21 9.54
N CYS A 95 11.89 2.12 8.98
CA CYS A 95 11.46 2.98 7.87
C CYS A 95 11.17 2.22 6.57
N HIS A 96 11.65 0.98 6.41
CA HIS A 96 11.41 0.15 5.22
C HIS A 96 10.18 -0.78 5.36
N ILE A 97 9.62 -0.91 6.57
CA ILE A 97 8.53 -1.87 6.85
C ILE A 97 7.20 -1.29 6.36
N ILE A 98 6.50 -2.06 5.51
CA ILE A 98 5.18 -1.71 4.96
C ILE A 98 4.04 -2.58 5.50
N ASP A 99 4.36 -3.72 6.09
CA ASP A 99 3.38 -4.66 6.66
C ASP A 99 4.06 -5.64 7.63
N THR A 100 3.27 -6.30 8.49
CA THR A 100 3.75 -7.28 9.46
C THR A 100 2.79 -8.47 9.59
N ASP A 101 3.26 -9.59 10.13
CA ASP A 101 2.41 -10.74 10.51
C ASP A 101 1.58 -10.52 11.78
N LEU A 102 1.91 -9.48 12.55
CA LEU A 102 1.19 -9.08 13.75
C LEU A 102 -0.01 -8.17 13.43
N ASP A 103 -1.08 -8.30 14.21
CA ASP A 103 -2.20 -7.37 14.18
C ASP A 103 -1.78 -6.00 14.74
N ASP A 104 -2.06 -4.94 14.00
CA ASP A 104 -1.77 -3.58 14.43
C ASP A 104 -2.81 -3.11 15.47
N PRO A 105 -2.41 -2.76 16.71
CA PRO A 105 -3.33 -2.24 17.70
C PRO A 105 -3.82 -0.81 17.37
N VAL A 106 -3.15 -0.12 16.44
CA VAL A 106 -3.51 1.23 16.01
C VAL A 106 -4.27 1.14 14.68
N PRO A 107 -5.54 1.60 14.63
CA PRO A 107 -6.29 1.60 13.38
C PRO A 107 -5.61 2.45 12.30
N SER A 108 -5.48 1.89 11.10
CA SER A 108 -4.93 2.59 9.95
C SER A 108 -5.87 3.72 9.50
N ILE A 109 -5.32 4.92 9.36
CA ILE A 109 -6.07 6.05 8.81
C ILE A 109 -6.50 5.79 7.36
N THR A 110 -5.70 5.02 6.61
CA THR A 110 -6.02 4.59 5.26
C THR A 110 -7.31 3.77 5.24
N ASP A 111 -7.60 2.97 6.26
CA ASP A 111 -8.83 2.16 6.34
C ASP A 111 -10.08 3.03 6.47
N LYS A 112 -9.94 4.22 7.08
CA LYS A 112 -11.02 5.20 7.15
C LYS A 112 -11.34 5.77 5.77
N TYR A 113 -10.32 6.01 4.94
CA TYR A 113 -10.46 6.69 3.64
C TYR A 113 -10.50 5.73 2.44
N ILE A 114 -10.21 4.44 2.64
CA ILE A 114 -10.32 3.42 1.59
C ILE A 114 -11.77 3.11 1.22
N LYS A 115 -12.72 3.45 2.09
CA LYS A 115 -14.16 3.47 1.78
C LYS A 115 -14.41 4.65 0.84
N ARG A 116 -14.30 4.39 -0.46
CA ARG A 116 -14.35 5.42 -1.50
C ARG A 116 -15.78 5.85 -1.76
N CYS A 117 -15.93 7.09 -2.22
CA CYS A 117 -17.09 7.49 -3.00
C CYS A 117 -16.61 8.01 -4.35
N PHE A 118 -17.23 7.57 -5.44
CA PHE A 118 -17.09 8.20 -6.74
C PHE A 118 -17.91 9.47 -6.73
N VAL A 119 -17.33 10.55 -7.21
CA VAL A 119 -18.02 11.83 -7.36
C VAL A 119 -17.72 12.33 -8.77
N THR A 120 -18.74 12.80 -9.48
CA THR A 120 -18.54 13.37 -10.82
C THR A 120 -17.76 14.68 -10.76
N ASN A 121 -17.01 14.97 -11.82
CA ASN A 121 -16.25 16.22 -11.98
C ASN A 121 -17.14 17.47 -11.84
N ASN A 122 -18.39 17.39 -12.29
CA ASN A 122 -19.38 18.46 -12.15
C ASN A 122 -19.57 18.90 -10.69
N ILE A 123 -19.50 17.96 -9.76
CA ILE A 123 -19.65 18.24 -8.32
C ILE A 123 -18.31 18.63 -7.72
N LEU A 124 -17.22 17.94 -8.08
CA LEU A 124 -15.88 18.19 -7.50
C LEU A 124 -15.23 19.50 -7.96
N TYR A 125 -15.43 19.89 -9.22
CA TYR A 125 -14.68 20.97 -9.86
C TYR A 125 -15.57 22.08 -10.42
N GLU A 126 -16.82 21.77 -10.81
CA GLU A 126 -17.73 22.76 -11.42
C GLU A 126 -18.74 23.36 -10.43
N GLY A 127 -18.66 22.99 -9.14
CA GLY A 127 -19.52 23.56 -8.09
C GLY A 127 -21.01 23.23 -8.21
N LYS A 128 -21.40 22.22 -9.00
CA LYS A 128 -22.81 21.81 -9.13
C LYS A 128 -23.29 21.09 -7.87
N SER A 129 -24.55 21.30 -7.52
CA SER A 129 -25.18 20.64 -6.37
C SER A 129 -25.32 19.13 -6.56
N VAL A 130 -25.22 18.39 -5.46
CA VAL A 130 -25.46 16.93 -5.43
C VAL A 130 -26.92 16.66 -5.80
N GLY A 131 -27.14 15.91 -6.88
CA GLY A 131 -28.49 15.53 -7.33
C GLY A 131 -28.96 14.19 -6.77
N TYR A 132 -28.09 13.19 -6.75
CA TYR A 132 -28.41 11.85 -6.27
C TYR A 132 -27.21 11.26 -5.52
N LEU A 133 -27.50 10.63 -4.38
CA LEU A 133 -26.53 9.88 -3.59
C LEU A 133 -27.09 8.48 -3.43
N TYR A 134 -26.36 7.48 -3.89
CA TYR A 134 -26.72 6.09 -3.65
C TYR A 134 -25.53 5.30 -3.13
N ARG A 135 -25.85 4.26 -2.38
CA ARG A 135 -24.92 3.32 -1.82
C ARG A 135 -25.15 1.99 -2.51
N GLU A 136 -24.13 1.47 -3.15
CA GLU A 136 -24.13 0.08 -3.60
C GLU A 136 -23.60 -0.78 -2.45
N ASP A 137 -24.17 -1.97 -2.28
CA ASP A 137 -23.57 -2.98 -1.41
C ASP A 137 -22.18 -3.33 -1.98
N PRO A 138 -21.16 -3.48 -1.14
CA PRO A 138 -19.83 -3.82 -1.61
C PRO A 138 -19.91 -5.14 -2.37
N ASP A 139 -19.54 -5.11 -3.65
CA ASP A 139 -19.40 -6.31 -4.47
C ASP A 139 -18.57 -7.32 -3.67
N HIS A 140 -19.04 -8.57 -3.57
CA HIS A 140 -18.43 -9.61 -2.74
C HIS A 140 -16.94 -9.78 -3.11
N GLY A 141 -16.09 -9.06 -2.40
CA GLY A 141 -14.70 -8.80 -2.82
C GLY A 141 -14.13 -7.51 -2.23
N ASN A 142 -14.34 -7.29 -0.93
CA ASN A 142 -13.61 -6.35 -0.08
C ASN A 142 -13.20 -5.01 -0.73
N ARG A 143 -14.17 -4.12 -1.03
CA ARG A 143 -13.98 -2.67 -1.17
C ARG A 143 -15.33 -1.95 -1.19
N MET A 144 -15.56 -1.07 -0.22
CA MET A 144 -16.74 -0.18 -0.17
C MET A 144 -16.55 0.96 -1.18
N ASN A 145 -17.40 1.05 -2.21
CA ASN A 145 -17.45 2.19 -3.13
C ASN A 145 -18.89 2.76 -3.17
N GLY A 146 -19.11 3.98 -2.68
CA GLY A 146 -20.32 4.75 -3.01
C GLY A 146 -20.16 5.46 -4.35
N GLN A 147 -21.23 5.88 -5.03
CA GLN A 147 -21.13 6.67 -6.27
C GLN A 147 -22.15 7.83 -6.25
N ILE A 148 -21.70 9.01 -6.65
CA ILE A 148 -22.47 10.26 -6.73
C ILE A 148 -22.37 10.75 -8.17
N SER A 149 -23.51 10.82 -8.85
CA SER A 149 -23.60 11.27 -10.25
C SER A 149 -24.59 12.42 -10.43
N HIS A 150 -24.44 13.16 -11.54
CA HIS A 150 -25.33 14.22 -12.01
C HIS A 150 -25.67 13.91 -13.46
N ASN A 151 -26.95 13.95 -13.84
CA ASN A 151 -27.34 13.93 -15.25
C ASN A 151 -28.31 15.07 -15.56
N ILE A 152 -28.02 15.78 -16.64
CA ILE A 152 -28.82 16.87 -17.20
C ILE A 152 -29.71 16.20 -18.24
N GLY A 153 -31.01 16.18 -17.99
CA GLY A 153 -32.00 15.63 -18.91
C GLY A 153 -33.27 16.45 -18.84
N GLU A 154 -33.30 17.57 -19.56
CA GLU A 154 -34.56 18.19 -19.95
C GLU A 154 -35.31 17.20 -20.85
N SER A 155 -36.55 16.87 -20.48
CA SER A 155 -37.53 16.31 -21.39
C SER A 155 -38.78 17.14 -21.23
N THR A 156 -38.91 18.12 -22.11
CA THR A 156 -40.13 18.89 -22.32
C THR A 156 -41.27 17.92 -22.63
N PHE A 157 -42.29 17.90 -21.77
CA PHE A 157 -43.60 17.37 -22.12
C PHE A 157 -44.28 18.39 -23.05
N SER A 158 -44.55 17.97 -24.28
CA SER A 158 -45.58 18.60 -25.12
C SER A 158 -46.74 17.61 -25.22
N ALA A 159 -47.95 18.18 -25.08
CA ALA A 159 -49.24 17.55 -24.82
C ALA A 159 -49.65 16.41 -25.76
#